data_AF-A0A401M4U6-F1
#
_entry.id   AF-A0A401M4U6-F1
#
_cell.length_a   1.000
_cell.length_b   1.000
_cell.length_c   1.000
_cell.angle_alpha   90.00
_cell.angle_beta   90.00
_cell.angle_gamma   90.00
#
_symmetry.space_group_name_H-M   'P 1'
#
loop_
_entity.id
_entity.type
_entity.pdbx_description
1 polymer ?
#
loop_
_entity_poly.entity_id
_entity_poly.type
_entity_poly.pdbx_seq_one_letter_code
_entity_poly.pdbx_strand_id
1 'polypeptide(L)'
;MRSKVLGAVVGVAVVVVPLVLVTHELSGTESTTSLDKFSAVTIDGQQALKPNIVAGRTLGMYHPLPWVGTSIGDLSCPAALKAVAGATLTCHGTSADGSLIDVPVRTVSATSDSITWVFER
;
A
#
# COMPACT_ATOMS: atom_id res chain seq x y z
N MET A 1 -50.62 17.39 21.88
CA MET A 1 -49.58 18.09 21.11
C MET A 1 -48.28 17.28 21.16
N ARG A 2 -47.75 16.89 19.97
CA ARG A 2 -46.32 16.74 19.59
C ARG A 2 -45.42 15.81 20.44
N SER A 3 -45.19 14.55 20.07
CA SER A 3 -44.15 14.00 19.16
C SER A 3 -42.68 14.10 19.64
N LYS A 4 -41.98 12.95 19.76
CA LYS A 4 -40.84 12.54 18.89
C LYS A 4 -40.15 11.24 19.35
N VAL A 5 -39.84 10.42 18.34
CA VAL A 5 -39.01 9.21 18.31
C VAL A 5 -37.52 9.62 18.30
N LEU A 6 -36.62 8.63 18.27
CA LEU A 6 -35.18 8.62 17.90
C LEU A 6 -34.26 8.51 19.13
N GLY A 7 -33.51 7.43 19.34
CA GLY A 7 -32.77 6.61 18.38
C GLY A 7 -31.29 6.89 18.62
N ALA A 8 -30.66 6.14 19.53
CA ALA A 8 -29.24 6.31 19.84
C ALA A 8 -28.41 5.42 18.92
N VAL A 9 -27.75 6.08 17.98
CA VAL A 9 -26.86 5.55 16.96
C VAL A 9 -25.60 4.99 17.64
N VAL A 10 -25.25 3.74 17.35
CA VAL A 10 -23.99 3.12 17.78
C VAL A 10 -22.85 3.80 17.04
N GLY A 11 -22.08 4.62 17.75
CA GLY A 11 -20.94 5.34 17.19
C GLY A 11 -19.77 4.41 16.91
N VAL A 12 -19.37 4.31 15.64
CA VAL A 12 -18.12 3.65 15.23
C VAL A 12 -16.96 4.58 15.59
N ALA A 13 -16.07 4.12 16.45
CA ALA A 13 -14.84 4.84 16.79
C ALA A 13 -13.87 4.81 15.61
N VAL A 14 -13.63 5.97 14.99
CA VAL A 14 -12.56 6.15 14.00
C VAL A 14 -11.28 6.45 14.78
N VAL A 15 -10.33 5.51 14.77
CA VAL A 15 -9.00 5.71 15.35
C VAL A 15 -8.14 6.48 14.35
N VAL A 16 -7.82 7.74 14.68
CA VAL A 16 -6.88 8.56 13.91
C VAL A 16 -5.49 8.36 14.51
N VAL A 17 -4.59 7.71 13.77
CA VAL A 17 -3.16 7.56 14.14
C VAL A 17 -2.37 8.72 13.51
N PRO A 18 -1.50 9.42 14.25
CA PRO A 18 -0.73 10.54 13.71
C PRO A 18 0.27 10.07 12.63
N LEU A 19 0.25 10.76 11.49
CA LEU A 19 1.15 10.58 10.35
C LEU A 19 2.57 11.06 10.70
N VAL A 20 3.54 10.15 10.65
CA VAL A 20 4.97 10.50 10.64
C VAL A 20 5.30 11.00 9.23
N LEU A 21 5.63 12.30 9.13
CA LEU A 21 6.08 12.97 7.91
C LEU A 21 7.42 12.41 7.45
N VAL A 22 7.44 11.67 6.34
CA VAL A 22 8.65 11.36 5.58
C VAL A 22 8.52 12.02 4.22
N THR A 23 8.79 13.32 4.16
CA THR A 23 8.59 14.15 2.98
C THR A 23 9.94 14.59 2.44
N HIS A 24 10.42 13.97 1.36
CA HIS A 24 10.96 14.66 0.18
C HIS A 24 11.51 13.70 -0.90
N GLU A 25 11.89 12.47 -0.56
CA GLU A 25 12.48 11.49 -1.52
C GLU A 25 11.47 10.43 -2.03
N LEU A 26 10.30 10.35 -1.39
CA LEU A 26 9.32 9.25 -1.58
C LEU A 26 8.20 9.56 -2.58
N SER A 27 8.03 10.79 -3.05
CA SER A 27 6.91 11.14 -3.94
C SER A 27 6.95 10.41 -5.29
N GLY A 28 8.11 9.87 -5.69
CA GLY A 28 8.23 9.02 -6.89
C GLY A 28 7.95 7.53 -6.66
N THR A 29 7.87 7.09 -5.41
CA THR A 29 7.64 5.68 -5.02
C THR A 29 6.31 5.47 -4.28
N GLU A 30 5.58 6.55 -4.01
CA GLU A 30 4.23 6.52 -3.43
C GLU A 30 3.15 6.22 -4.48
N SER A 31 2.21 5.35 -4.13
CA SER A 31 1.08 4.98 -4.97
C SER A 31 -0.21 4.92 -4.17
N THR A 32 -1.26 5.56 -4.68
CA THR A 32 -2.63 5.40 -4.17
C THR A 32 -3.40 4.43 -5.07
N THR A 33 -3.96 3.39 -4.48
CA THR A 33 -4.65 2.31 -5.20
C THR A 33 -6.06 2.14 -4.65
N SER A 34 -7.05 1.98 -5.52
CA SER A 34 -8.40 1.59 -5.09
C SER A 34 -8.37 0.21 -4.45
N LEU A 35 -9.21 -0.01 -3.45
CA LEU A 35 -9.48 -1.31 -2.85
C LEU A 35 -10.81 -1.83 -3.39
N ASP A 36 -10.74 -2.50 -4.54
CA ASP A 36 -11.89 -3.06 -5.24
C ASP A 36 -11.69 -4.56 -5.52
N LYS A 37 -12.69 -5.22 -6.12
CA LYS A 37 -12.66 -6.67 -6.36
C LYS A 37 -11.47 -7.14 -7.22
N PHE A 38 -10.89 -6.26 -8.03
CA PHE A 38 -9.74 -6.58 -8.88
C PHE A 38 -8.41 -6.39 -8.15
N SER A 39 -8.32 -5.37 -7.28
CA SER A 39 -7.08 -4.99 -6.61
C SER A 39 -6.92 -5.53 -5.18
N ALA A 40 -8.03 -5.81 -4.48
CA ALA A 40 -8.05 -6.11 -3.06
C ALA A 40 -8.45 -7.55 -2.73
N VAL A 41 -8.00 -8.02 -1.57
CA VAL A 41 -8.42 -9.24 -0.88
C VAL A 41 -8.74 -8.90 0.57
N THR A 42 -9.47 -9.76 1.26
CA THR A 42 -9.72 -9.62 2.71
C THR A 42 -8.94 -10.70 3.45
N ILE A 43 -8.16 -10.29 4.45
CA ILE A 43 -7.36 -11.17 5.31
C ILE A 43 -7.69 -10.80 6.76
N ASP A 44 -8.10 -11.78 7.56
CA ASP A 44 -8.49 -11.58 8.97
C ASP A 44 -9.57 -10.48 9.16
N GLY A 45 -10.50 -10.37 8.20
CA GLY A 45 -11.54 -9.34 8.22
C GLY A 45 -11.06 -7.93 7.80
N GLN A 46 -9.79 -7.77 7.43
CA GLN A 46 -9.22 -6.51 6.98
C GLN A 46 -8.92 -6.53 5.48
N GLN A 47 -9.22 -5.43 4.78
CA GLN A 47 -8.82 -5.30 3.38
C GLN A 47 -7.30 -5.21 3.24
N ALA A 48 -6.80 -5.80 2.16
CA ALA A 48 -5.39 -5.80 1.80
C ALA A 48 -5.25 -5.71 0.28
N LEU A 49 -4.22 -5.01 -0.17
CA LEU A 49 -3.88 -4.92 -1.59
C LEU A 49 -3.20 -6.22 -2.03
N LYS A 50 -3.64 -6.79 -3.15
CA LYS A 50 -3.11 -8.05 -3.66
C LYS A 50 -1.59 -7.97 -3.93
N PRO A 51 -0.83 -9.05 -3.66
CA PRO A 51 0.62 -9.05 -3.83
C PRO A 51 1.07 -8.71 -5.26
N ASN A 52 0.36 -9.22 -6.27
CA ASN A 52 0.68 -8.96 -7.68
C ASN A 52 0.42 -7.51 -8.10
N ILE A 53 -0.48 -6.81 -7.42
CA ILE A 53 -0.76 -5.38 -7.66
C ILE A 53 0.36 -4.53 -7.08
N VAL A 54 0.80 -4.84 -5.86
CA VAL A 54 1.98 -4.21 -5.25
C VAL A 54 3.20 -4.43 -6.15
N ALA A 55 3.51 -5.68 -6.48
CA ALA A 55 4.65 -6.01 -7.33
C ALA A 55 4.61 -5.31 -8.69
N GLY A 56 3.48 -5.40 -9.41
CA GLY A 56 3.36 -4.79 -10.73
C GLY A 56 3.47 -3.27 -10.71
N ARG A 57 2.89 -2.60 -9.70
CA ARG A 57 3.04 -1.15 -9.55
C ARG A 57 4.45 -0.75 -9.17
N THR A 58 5.05 -1.46 -8.22
CA THR A 58 6.44 -1.22 -7.84
C THR A 58 7.35 -1.38 -9.05
N LEU A 59 7.25 -2.46 -9.83
CA LEU A 59 8.00 -2.63 -11.08
C LEU A 59 7.81 -1.46 -12.05
N GLY A 60 6.57 -1.04 -12.28
CA GLY A 60 6.27 0.10 -13.15
C GLY A 60 6.93 1.40 -12.69
N MET A 61 6.98 1.62 -11.38
CA MET A 61 7.54 2.81 -10.74
C MET A 61 9.04 2.70 -10.42
N TYR A 62 9.60 1.50 -10.43
CA TYR A 62 10.99 1.25 -10.06
C TYR A 62 11.94 1.78 -11.11
N HIS A 63 11.48 2.02 -12.36
CA HIS A 63 12.28 2.65 -13.43
C HIS A 63 12.87 3.98 -12.96
N PRO A 64 14.15 4.01 -12.57
CA PRO A 64 14.85 5.25 -12.55
C PRO A 64 15.12 5.58 -14.03
N LEU A 65 15.22 6.85 -14.37
CA LEU A 65 15.35 7.34 -15.75
C LEU A 65 16.29 6.46 -16.62
N PRO A 66 16.08 6.31 -17.93
CA PRO A 66 16.72 5.31 -18.82
C PRO A 66 18.26 5.29 -18.89
N TRP A 67 18.92 6.23 -18.21
CA TRP A 67 20.36 6.42 -18.10
C TRP A 67 20.95 6.19 -16.70
N VAL A 68 20.13 5.98 -15.67
CA VAL A 68 20.59 5.91 -14.27
C VAL A 68 19.83 4.82 -13.55
N GLY A 69 20.46 3.68 -13.32
CA GLY A 69 20.05 2.71 -12.29
C GLY A 69 19.73 1.30 -12.77
N THR A 70 19.79 0.38 -11.82
CA THR A 70 19.61 -1.05 -12.01
C THR A 70 18.14 -1.34 -12.34
N SER A 71 17.89 -1.90 -13.53
CA SER A 71 16.57 -2.45 -13.85
C SER A 71 16.29 -3.62 -12.90
N ILE A 72 15.10 -3.64 -12.32
CA ILE A 72 14.62 -4.76 -11.52
C ILE A 72 13.60 -5.56 -12.35
N GLY A 73 13.80 -6.87 -12.41
CA GLY A 73 12.89 -7.84 -12.99
C GLY A 73 12.29 -8.75 -11.91
N ASP A 74 11.27 -9.52 -12.31
CA ASP A 74 10.71 -10.62 -11.52
C ASP A 74 10.35 -10.28 -10.07
N LEU A 75 9.89 -9.05 -9.83
CA LEU A 75 9.49 -8.63 -8.49
C LEU A 75 8.25 -9.42 -8.05
N SER A 76 8.33 -9.99 -6.86
CA SER A 76 7.27 -10.74 -6.21
C SER A 76 7.13 -10.31 -4.75
N CYS A 77 5.89 -10.21 -4.27
CA CYS A 77 5.61 -9.88 -2.88
C CYS A 77 5.05 -11.13 -2.18
N PRO A 78 5.58 -11.52 -1.00
CA PRO A 78 5.24 -12.78 -0.35
C PRO A 78 3.81 -12.82 0.21
N ALA A 79 3.21 -11.64 0.43
CA ALA A 79 1.88 -11.50 1.02
C ALA A 79 1.16 -10.27 0.48
N ALA A 80 -0.13 -10.17 0.78
CA ALA A 80 -0.92 -8.97 0.48
C ALA A 80 -0.55 -7.84 1.46
N LEU A 81 -0.53 -6.61 0.97
CA LEU A 81 -0.25 -5.44 1.80
C LEU A 81 -1.51 -5.01 2.55
N LYS A 82 -1.53 -5.16 3.88
CA LYS A 82 -2.69 -4.77 4.70
C LYS A 82 -2.98 -3.28 4.55
N ALA A 83 -4.27 -2.94 4.38
CA ALA A 83 -4.77 -1.57 4.35
C ALA A 83 -4.85 -0.99 5.78
N VAL A 84 -3.72 -0.99 6.47
CA VAL A 84 -3.54 -0.47 7.82
C VAL A 84 -2.30 0.42 7.77
N ALA A 85 -2.43 1.66 8.21
CA ALA A 85 -1.29 2.58 8.27
C ALA A 85 -0.14 1.95 9.08
N GLY A 86 1.06 1.97 8.50
CA GLY A 86 2.26 1.36 9.08
C GLY A 86 2.43 -0.13 8.82
N ALA A 87 1.51 -0.81 8.13
CA ALA A 87 1.75 -2.18 7.68
C ALA A 87 2.92 -2.22 6.69
N THR A 88 3.79 -3.22 6.84
CA THR A 88 4.98 -3.39 6.01
C THR A 88 5.09 -4.80 5.47
N LEU A 89 5.70 -4.91 4.29
CA LEU A 89 6.20 -6.18 3.75
C LEU A 89 7.45 -5.90 2.93
N THR A 90 8.22 -6.94 2.63
CA THR A 90 9.37 -6.84 1.73
C THR A 90 9.04 -7.64 0.48
N CYS A 91 9.07 -6.99 -0.68
CA CYS A 91 9.02 -7.68 -1.97
C CYS A 91 10.45 -8.02 -2.40
N HIS A 92 10.60 -9.07 -3.18
CA HIS A 92 11.88 -9.55 -3.67
C HIS A 92 11.89 -9.50 -5.19
N GLY A 93 12.94 -8.97 -5.78
CA GLY A 93 13.12 -8.95 -7.22
C GLY A 93 14.57 -9.24 -7.58
N THR A 94 14.86 -9.18 -8.87
CA THR A 94 16.20 -9.48 -9.39
C THR A 94 16.73 -8.30 -10.18
N SER A 95 17.96 -7.92 -9.88
CA SER A 95 18.75 -6.96 -10.64
C SER A 95 19.05 -7.46 -12.06
N ALA A 96 19.35 -6.55 -12.99
CA ALA A 96 19.87 -6.89 -14.32
C ALA A 96 21.15 -7.76 -14.28
N ASP A 97 21.93 -7.71 -13.20
CA ASP A 97 23.12 -8.56 -13.01
C ASP A 97 22.83 -9.92 -12.35
N GLY A 98 21.56 -10.21 -12.05
CA GLY A 98 21.13 -11.46 -11.40
C GLY A 98 21.15 -11.42 -9.87
N SER A 99 21.55 -10.30 -9.25
CA SER A 99 21.53 -10.14 -7.79
C SER A 99 20.10 -10.03 -7.26
N LEU A 100 19.83 -10.61 -6.10
CA LEU A 100 18.56 -10.43 -5.40
C LEU A 100 18.47 -9.00 -4.83
N ILE A 101 17.32 -8.35 -5.03
CA ILE A 101 16.99 -7.03 -4.49
C ILE A 101 15.79 -7.17 -3.55
N ASP A 102 15.93 -6.64 -2.35
CA ASP A 102 14.83 -6.49 -1.40
C ASP A 102 14.24 -5.09 -1.51
N VAL A 103 12.92 -5.03 -1.66
CA VAL A 103 12.16 -3.78 -1.83
C VAL A 103 11.15 -3.67 -0.68
N PRO A 104 11.48 -2.90 0.37
CA PRO A 104 10.54 -2.64 1.46
C PRO A 104 9.33 -1.87 0.96
N VAL A 105 8.14 -2.27 1.40
CA VAL A 105 6.87 -1.63 1.06
C VAL A 105 6.12 -1.32 2.35
N ARG A 106 5.54 -0.12 2.44
CA ARG A 106 4.82 0.36 3.61
C ARG A 106 3.51 1.04 3.23
N THR A 107 2.45 0.74 3.99
CA THR A 107 1.18 1.49 3.92
C THR A 107 1.33 2.81 4.68
N VAL A 108 1.12 3.92 3.99
CA VAL A 108 1.15 5.28 4.56
C VAL A 108 -0.20 5.60 5.20
N SER A 109 -1.28 5.37 4.45
CA SER A 109 -2.66 5.58 4.90
C SER A 109 -3.62 4.63 4.19
N ALA A 110 -4.80 4.45 4.77
CA ALA A 110 -5.84 3.62 4.18
C ALA A 110 -7.23 4.18 4.53
N THR A 111 -8.14 4.12 3.56
CA THR A 111 -9.58 4.35 3.72
C THR A 111 -10.33 3.04 3.50
N SER A 112 -11.67 3.08 3.52
CA SER A 112 -12.50 1.90 3.22
C SER A 112 -12.43 1.43 1.76
N ASP A 113 -11.90 2.26 0.87
CA ASP A 113 -11.96 2.11 -0.58
C ASP A 113 -10.64 2.42 -1.28
N SER A 114 -9.61 2.85 -0.54
CA SER A 114 -8.31 3.17 -1.10
C SER A 114 -7.18 2.92 -0.09
N ILE A 115 -5.99 2.67 -0.61
CA ILE A 115 -4.76 2.51 0.15
C ILE A 115 -3.67 3.36 -0.49
N THR A 116 -3.00 4.17 0.32
CA THR A 116 -1.79 4.90 -0.07
C THR A 116 -0.61 4.18 0.55
N TRP A 117 0.36 3.83 -0.27
CA TRP A 117 1.51 3.06 0.12
C TRP A 117 2.75 3.52 -0.64
N VAL A 118 3.92 3.16 -0.13
CA VAL A 118 5.21 3.58 -0.67
C VAL A 118 6.17 2.41 -0.65
N PHE A 119 7.15 2.41 -1.55
CA PHE A 119 8.28 1.49 -1.50
C PHE A 119 9.62 2.22 -1.40
N GLU A 120 10.61 1.55 -0.82
CA GLU A 120 11.98 2.02 -0.63
C GLU A 120 12.93 1.36 -1.66
N ARG A 121 14.07 1.99 -1.94
CA ARG A 121 15.09 1.51 -2.89
C ARG A 121 16.46 1.44 -2.23
#